data_AF-A0AA96V162-F1
#
_entry.id   AF-A0AA96V162-F1
#
_cell.length_a   1.000
_cell.length_b   1.000
_cell.length_c   1.000
_cell.angle_alpha   90.00
_cell.angle_beta   90.00
_cell.angle_gamma   90.00
#
_symmetry.space_group_name_H-M   'P 1'
#
loop_
_entity.id
_entity.type
_entity.pdbx_description
1 polymer ?
#
loop_
_entity_poly.entity_id
_entity_poly.type
_entity_poly.pdbx_seq_one_letter_code
_entity_poly.pdbx_strand_id
1 'polypeptide(L)'
;MEFNQWISDVNEKYGLDDNDWEDVKNTTVLTFRMDDSGKVSSTYNGLRVYRHYDSEKIILPGETWICSLILNQTYTYFARGLQRIDSSFMFELKKDQKDAIAAGIWEKHKNTIEPLLEEKYKDILSKNIAQAVTDTRKEYETVVKELHEAVHILEQKDAENKNIITSLHEKLNASETEKKSNSNNGLIPNNGLTPNSGLIPNMPFYAPPQIAVSVRRDGPDSISSELFNKSRYFVHLSADQRIIAVKPHDEGNVVCMNNTIVLAGLSLLSSYSGPQEMVSEYNHIFGGIQIYL
;
A
#
# COMPACT_ATOMS: atom_id res chain seq x y z
N MET A 1 -47.34 12.21 -32.71
CA MET A 1 -47.26 11.99 -31.26
C MET A 1 -46.46 13.15 -30.72
N GLU A 2 -47.09 14.08 -30.01
CA GLU A 2 -46.42 15.30 -29.54
C GLU A 2 -45.46 14.97 -28.39
N PHE A 3 -44.26 15.55 -28.42
CA PHE A 3 -43.19 15.36 -27.42
C PHE A 3 -43.67 15.54 -25.98
N ASN A 4 -44.64 16.45 -25.75
CA ASN A 4 -45.24 16.71 -24.45
C ASN A 4 -46.09 15.54 -23.92
N GLN A 5 -46.76 14.79 -24.82
CA GLN A 5 -47.53 13.61 -24.44
C GLN A 5 -46.60 12.49 -23.98
N TRP A 6 -45.47 12.31 -24.66
CA TRP A 6 -44.47 11.30 -24.32
C TRP A 6 -43.78 11.60 -22.97
N ILE A 7 -43.46 12.87 -22.68
CA ILE A 7 -42.88 13.26 -21.39
C ILE A 7 -43.84 12.92 -20.23
N SER A 8 -45.14 13.21 -20.39
CA SER A 8 -46.14 12.92 -19.37
C SER A 8 -46.22 11.41 -19.07
N ASP A 9 -46.25 10.57 -20.12
CA ASP A 9 -46.33 9.11 -19.99
C ASP A 9 -45.06 8.52 -19.35
N VAL A 10 -43.88 9.11 -19.58
CA VAL A 10 -42.60 8.67 -19.01
C VAL A 10 -42.47 9.12 -17.55
N ASN A 11 -42.86 10.35 -17.22
CA ASN A 11 -42.84 10.87 -15.85
C ASN A 11 -43.75 10.06 -14.93
N GLU A 12 -44.95 9.71 -15.40
CA GLU A 12 -45.90 8.89 -14.64
C GLU A 12 -45.39 7.45 -14.44
N LYS A 13 -44.71 6.89 -15.44
CA LYS A 13 -44.21 5.50 -15.40
C LYS A 13 -42.98 5.31 -14.51
N TYR A 14 -42.11 6.32 -14.41
CA TYR A 14 -40.83 6.21 -13.69
C TYR A 14 -40.71 7.13 -12.48
N GLY A 15 -41.75 7.94 -12.18
CA GLY A 15 -41.76 8.84 -11.03
C GLY A 15 -40.72 9.96 -11.13
N LEU A 16 -40.39 10.39 -12.34
CA LEU A 16 -39.40 11.43 -12.61
C LEU A 16 -40.05 12.81 -12.47
N ASP A 17 -39.35 13.74 -11.82
CA ASP A 17 -39.80 15.13 -11.68
C ASP A 17 -39.23 16.03 -12.80
N ASP A 18 -39.69 17.28 -12.88
CA ASP A 18 -39.22 18.24 -13.90
C ASP A 18 -37.72 18.62 -13.75
N ASN A 19 -37.12 18.42 -12.57
CA ASN A 19 -35.70 18.62 -12.30
C ASN A 19 -34.84 17.48 -12.86
N ASP A 20 -35.34 16.24 -12.92
CA ASP A 20 -34.63 15.13 -13.58
C ASP A 20 -34.38 15.39 -15.08
N TRP A 21 -35.22 16.25 -15.69
CA TRP A 21 -35.06 16.68 -17.08
C TRP A 21 -34.07 17.83 -17.28
N GLU A 22 -33.64 18.53 -16.23
CA GLU A 22 -32.63 19.60 -16.35
C GLU A 22 -31.29 19.06 -16.88
N ASP A 23 -30.89 17.86 -16.43
CA ASP A 23 -29.69 17.16 -16.89
C ASP A 23 -29.77 16.80 -18.38
N VAL A 24 -30.96 16.50 -18.88
CA VAL A 24 -31.21 16.16 -20.28
C VAL A 24 -31.29 17.42 -21.15
N LYS A 25 -31.86 18.52 -20.64
CA LYS A 25 -32.01 19.80 -21.37
C LYS A 25 -30.68 20.44 -21.71
N ASN A 26 -29.66 20.28 -20.87
CA ASN A 26 -28.31 20.83 -21.08
C ASN A 26 -27.31 19.79 -21.60
N THR A 27 -27.80 18.71 -22.20
CA THR A 27 -26.95 17.68 -22.80
C THR A 27 -26.42 18.12 -24.17
N THR A 28 -25.11 18.04 -24.37
CA THR A 28 -24.46 18.33 -25.65
C THR A 28 -23.28 17.40 -25.93
N VAL A 29 -22.84 17.35 -27.19
CA VAL A 29 -21.71 16.53 -27.61
C VAL A 29 -20.45 17.37 -27.65
N LEU A 30 -19.41 16.94 -26.94
CA LEU A 30 -18.13 17.65 -26.84
C LEU A 30 -16.96 16.73 -27.16
N THR A 31 -16.02 17.23 -27.95
CA THR A 31 -14.72 16.59 -28.17
C THR A 31 -13.67 17.32 -27.33
N PHE A 32 -13.07 16.60 -26.39
CA PHE A 32 -12.09 17.18 -25.48
C PHE A 32 -10.69 17.16 -26.08
N ARG A 33 -9.92 18.22 -25.88
CA ARG A 33 -8.52 18.34 -26.33
C ARG A 33 -7.64 18.76 -25.17
N MET A 34 -6.39 18.33 -25.21
CA MET A 34 -5.36 18.79 -24.29
C MET A 34 -4.78 20.10 -24.82
N ASP A 35 -4.80 21.14 -23.99
CA ASP A 35 -4.17 22.42 -24.27
C ASP A 35 -2.65 22.33 -23.99
N ASP A 36 -1.86 23.30 -24.45
CA ASP A 36 -0.39 23.35 -24.27
C ASP A 36 0.02 23.39 -22.78
N SER A 37 -0.91 23.77 -21.90
CA SER A 37 -0.78 23.76 -20.44
C SER A 37 -1.07 22.39 -19.80
N GLY A 38 -1.35 21.36 -20.61
CA GLY A 38 -1.71 20.02 -20.15
C GLY A 38 -3.13 19.89 -19.59
N LYS A 39 -3.96 20.93 -19.70
CA LYS A 39 -5.36 20.89 -19.26
C LYS A 39 -6.27 20.38 -20.37
N VAL A 40 -7.20 19.49 -20.01
CA VAL A 40 -8.17 18.93 -20.95
C VAL A 40 -9.43 19.80 -20.93
N SER A 41 -9.78 20.38 -22.07
CA SER A 41 -10.96 21.25 -22.22
C SER A 41 -11.62 21.09 -23.59
N SER A 42 -12.85 21.57 -23.69
CA SER A 42 -13.62 21.66 -24.94
C SER A 42 -14.18 23.07 -25.09
N THR A 43 -14.85 23.35 -26.20
CA THR A 43 -15.45 24.65 -26.50
C THR A 43 -16.92 24.47 -26.84
N TYR A 44 -17.80 25.21 -26.17
CA TYR A 44 -19.25 25.20 -26.43
C TYR A 44 -19.74 26.65 -26.50
N ASN A 45 -20.39 27.00 -27.61
CA ASN A 45 -20.87 28.37 -27.87
C ASN A 45 -19.82 29.47 -27.64
N GLY A 46 -18.56 29.20 -28.00
CA GLY A 46 -17.43 30.14 -27.83
C GLY A 46 -16.86 30.23 -26.41
N LEU A 47 -17.46 29.53 -25.43
CA LEU A 47 -16.97 29.47 -24.05
C LEU A 47 -16.20 28.17 -23.80
N ARG A 48 -15.20 28.25 -22.91
CA ARG A 48 -14.42 27.07 -22.51
C ARG A 48 -15.25 26.18 -21.58
N VAL A 49 -15.20 24.89 -21.88
CA VAL A 49 -15.82 23.82 -21.10
C VAL A 49 -14.73 22.98 -20.45
N TYR A 50 -14.71 22.94 -19.13
CA TYR A 50 -13.80 22.09 -18.37
C TYR A 50 -14.48 20.80 -17.95
N ARG A 51 -13.68 19.78 -17.63
CA ARG A 51 -14.22 18.54 -17.05
C ARG A 51 -14.71 18.83 -15.64
N HIS A 52 -15.88 18.31 -15.30
CA HIS A 52 -16.35 18.30 -13.92
C HIS A 52 -15.46 17.39 -13.06
N TYR A 53 -15.38 17.64 -11.74
CA TYR A 53 -14.51 16.86 -10.84
C TYR A 53 -14.81 15.36 -10.89
N ASP A 54 -16.09 14.98 -10.98
CA ASP A 54 -16.53 13.58 -11.10
C ASP A 54 -16.10 12.90 -12.40
N SER A 55 -15.97 13.67 -13.48
CA SER A 55 -15.69 13.16 -14.82
C SER A 55 -14.24 13.38 -15.25
N GLU A 56 -13.41 13.97 -14.39
CA GLU A 56 -12.02 14.31 -14.70
C GLU A 56 -11.17 13.07 -14.99
N LYS A 57 -11.42 11.97 -14.28
CA LYS A 57 -10.69 10.71 -14.45
C LYS A 57 -11.20 9.86 -15.62
N ILE A 58 -12.40 10.17 -16.11
CA ILE A 58 -13.11 9.33 -17.10
C ILE A 58 -12.91 9.91 -18.51
N ILE A 59 -13.01 11.23 -18.66
CA ILE A 59 -12.90 11.91 -19.95
C ILE A 59 -11.42 12.14 -20.28
N LEU A 60 -10.91 11.44 -21.30
CA LEU A 60 -9.53 11.54 -21.77
C LEU A 60 -9.40 12.53 -22.94
N PRO A 61 -8.20 13.13 -23.15
CA PRO A 61 -7.96 13.99 -24.29
C PRO A 61 -8.10 13.23 -25.61
N GLY A 62 -8.76 13.85 -26.59
CA GLY A 62 -9.06 13.26 -27.90
C GLY A 62 -10.39 12.50 -27.96
N GLU A 63 -11.06 12.27 -26.84
CA GLU A 63 -12.35 11.57 -26.81
C GLU A 63 -13.53 12.51 -27.06
N THR A 64 -14.60 11.95 -27.63
CA THR A 64 -15.88 12.63 -27.82
C THR A 64 -16.92 12.03 -26.87
N TRP A 65 -17.63 12.89 -26.15
CA TRP A 65 -18.58 12.51 -25.11
C TRP A 65 -19.89 13.26 -25.25
N ILE A 66 -20.98 12.59 -24.90
CA ILE A 66 -22.25 13.21 -24.54
C ILE A 66 -22.11 13.68 -23.10
N CYS A 67 -22.28 14.98 -22.87
CA CYS A 67 -22.05 15.63 -21.60
C CYS A 67 -23.25 16.47 -21.18
N SER A 68 -23.62 16.41 -19.90
CA SER A 68 -24.48 17.43 -19.28
C SER A 68 -23.62 18.63 -18.91
N LEU A 69 -24.07 19.83 -19.28
CA LEU A 69 -23.37 21.08 -19.01
C LEU A 69 -23.94 21.80 -17.80
N ILE A 70 -23.05 22.11 -16.86
CA ILE A 70 -23.34 22.93 -15.70
C ILE A 70 -22.65 24.28 -15.90
N LEU A 71 -23.44 25.35 -16.01
CA LEU A 71 -22.91 26.70 -16.10
C LEU A 71 -22.41 27.15 -14.72
N ASN A 72 -21.13 27.50 -14.64
CA ASN A 72 -20.62 28.22 -13.49
C ASN A 72 -20.89 29.72 -13.66
N GLN A 73 -21.09 30.43 -12.55
CA GLN A 73 -21.39 31.87 -12.49
C GLN A 73 -20.35 32.74 -13.23
N THR A 74 -19.19 32.18 -13.56
CA THR A 74 -18.04 32.85 -14.18
C THR A 74 -17.84 32.42 -15.64
N TYR A 75 -18.88 32.52 -16.48
CA TYR A 75 -18.82 32.33 -17.96
C TYR A 75 -18.08 31.06 -18.45
N THR A 76 -18.07 30.01 -17.65
CA THR A 76 -17.37 28.76 -17.94
C THR A 76 -18.32 27.61 -17.67
N TYR A 77 -18.29 26.60 -18.52
CA TYR A 77 -19.11 25.41 -18.34
C TYR A 77 -18.27 24.28 -17.76
N PHE A 78 -18.90 23.44 -16.95
CA PHE A 78 -18.37 22.16 -16.54
C PHE A 78 -19.17 21.04 -17.18
N ALA A 79 -18.46 20.11 -17.82
CA ALA A 79 -19.05 18.96 -18.46
C ALA A 79 -19.00 17.74 -17.53
N ARG A 80 -20.17 17.19 -17.22
CA ARG A 80 -20.33 15.88 -16.61
C ARG A 80 -20.53 14.84 -17.72
N GLY A 81 -19.64 13.86 -17.81
CA GLY A 81 -19.67 12.83 -18.84
C GLY A 81 -20.83 11.86 -18.59
N LEU A 82 -21.76 11.77 -19.54
CA LEU A 82 -22.87 10.82 -19.50
C LEU A 82 -22.51 9.56 -20.27
N GLN A 83 -22.06 9.71 -21.52
CA GLN A 83 -21.79 8.58 -22.41
C GLN A 83 -20.64 8.91 -23.37
N ARG A 84 -19.68 8.01 -23.50
CA ARG A 84 -18.62 8.14 -24.51
C ARG A 84 -19.15 7.77 -25.89
N ILE A 85 -18.89 8.63 -26.87
CA ILE A 85 -19.10 8.33 -28.28
C ILE A 85 -17.80 7.76 -28.82
N ASP A 86 -17.74 6.45 -28.88
CA ASP A 86 -16.68 5.70 -29.55
C ASP A 86 -17.26 4.86 -30.70
N SER A 87 -16.40 4.18 -31.45
CA SER A 87 -16.85 3.27 -32.50
C SER A 87 -17.77 2.18 -31.97
N SER A 88 -17.65 1.80 -30.69
CA SER A 88 -18.61 0.86 -30.09
C SER A 88 -20.00 1.46 -29.94
N PHE A 89 -20.11 2.71 -29.53
CA PHE A 89 -21.38 3.41 -29.42
C PHE A 89 -22.04 3.59 -30.80
N MET A 90 -21.26 4.04 -31.79
CA MET A 90 -21.77 4.31 -33.15
C MET A 90 -22.23 3.07 -33.90
N PHE A 91 -21.61 1.92 -33.65
CA PHE A 91 -21.92 0.67 -34.33
C PHE A 91 -22.72 -0.31 -33.47
N GLU A 92 -23.18 0.10 -32.28
CA GLU A 92 -23.84 -0.75 -31.27
C GLU A 92 -23.12 -2.11 -31.08
N LEU A 93 -21.78 -2.10 -31.17
CA LEU A 93 -21.01 -3.34 -31.20
C LEU A 93 -21.18 -4.05 -29.87
N LYS A 94 -21.86 -5.21 -29.90
CA LYS A 94 -21.93 -6.10 -28.75
C LYS A 94 -20.53 -6.55 -28.38
N LYS A 95 -20.33 -6.89 -27.10
CA LYS A 95 -19.04 -7.35 -26.58
C LYS A 95 -18.42 -8.45 -27.47
N ASP A 96 -19.23 -9.42 -27.87
CA ASP A 96 -18.81 -10.53 -28.74
C ASP A 96 -18.31 -10.05 -30.12
N GLN A 97 -18.89 -8.99 -30.67
CA GLN A 97 -18.46 -8.41 -31.95
C GLN A 97 -17.16 -7.63 -31.80
N LYS A 98 -16.96 -6.94 -30.67
CA LYS A 98 -15.67 -6.30 -30.36
C LYS A 98 -14.56 -7.33 -30.21
N ASP A 99 -14.85 -8.42 -29.52
CA ASP A 99 -13.89 -9.50 -29.29
C ASP A 99 -13.53 -10.18 -30.62
N ALA A 100 -14.51 -10.39 -31.51
CA ALA A 100 -14.27 -10.90 -32.85
C ALA A 100 -13.44 -9.94 -33.74
N ILE A 101 -13.71 -8.63 -33.68
CA ILE A 101 -12.94 -7.61 -34.42
C ILE A 101 -11.52 -7.51 -33.86
N ALA A 102 -11.37 -7.48 -32.53
CA ALA A 102 -10.07 -7.44 -31.87
C ALA A 102 -9.24 -8.68 -32.20
N ALA A 103 -9.84 -9.87 -32.17
CA ALA A 103 -9.19 -11.11 -32.61
C ALA A 103 -8.78 -11.04 -34.09
N GLY A 104 -9.66 -10.55 -34.96
CA GLY A 104 -9.35 -10.39 -36.38
C GLY A 104 -8.21 -9.39 -36.67
N ILE A 105 -8.16 -8.29 -35.91
CA ILE A 105 -7.06 -7.30 -35.99
C ILE A 105 -5.77 -7.89 -35.42
N TRP A 106 -5.86 -8.58 -34.29
CA TRP A 106 -4.73 -9.27 -33.66
C TRP A 106 -4.09 -10.27 -34.62
N GLU A 107 -4.86 -11.18 -35.20
CA GLU A 107 -4.34 -12.19 -36.13
C GLU A 107 -3.71 -11.57 -37.40
N LYS A 108 -4.31 -10.50 -37.94
CA LYS A 108 -3.81 -9.87 -39.18
C LYS A 108 -2.61 -8.95 -38.96
N HIS A 109 -2.53 -8.30 -37.81
CA HIS A 109 -1.55 -7.26 -37.54
C HIS A 109 -0.67 -7.56 -36.33
N LYS A 110 -0.62 -8.83 -35.89
CA LYS A 110 0.18 -9.28 -34.74
C LYS A 110 1.61 -8.75 -34.78
N ASN A 111 2.27 -8.95 -35.92
CA ASN A 111 3.67 -8.56 -36.13
C ASN A 111 3.93 -7.05 -35.99
N THR A 112 2.89 -6.21 -36.08
CA THR A 112 2.98 -4.76 -35.89
C THR A 112 2.52 -4.35 -34.51
N ILE A 113 1.47 -4.98 -33.97
CA ILE A 113 0.86 -4.63 -32.69
C ILE A 113 1.70 -5.15 -31.52
N GLU A 114 2.17 -6.40 -31.59
CA GLU A 114 2.98 -7.05 -30.55
C GLU A 114 4.23 -6.25 -30.18
N PRO A 115 5.11 -5.81 -31.11
CA PRO A 115 6.28 -5.03 -30.74
C PRO A 115 5.92 -3.67 -30.14
N LEU A 116 4.86 -3.00 -30.62
CA LEU A 116 4.41 -1.72 -30.06
C LEU A 116 3.86 -1.88 -28.63
N LEU A 117 3.14 -2.97 -28.36
CA LEU A 117 2.66 -3.28 -27.02
C LEU A 117 3.81 -3.66 -26.09
N GLU A 118 4.76 -4.46 -26.55
CA GLU A 118 5.96 -4.78 -25.78
C GLU A 118 6.78 -3.53 -25.44
N GLU A 119 7.00 -2.64 -26.39
CA GLU A 119 7.72 -1.39 -26.18
C GLU A 119 7.00 -0.52 -25.17
N LYS A 120 5.70 -0.30 -25.32
CA LYS A 120 4.90 0.41 -24.31
C LYS A 120 4.93 -0.25 -22.95
N TYR A 121 4.89 -1.58 -22.89
CA TYR A 121 4.93 -2.32 -21.63
C TYR A 121 6.30 -2.17 -20.96
N LYS A 122 7.39 -2.26 -21.73
CA LYS A 122 8.76 -2.02 -21.25
C LYS A 122 8.94 -0.59 -20.75
N ASP A 123 8.39 0.40 -21.45
CA ASP A 123 8.43 1.81 -21.03
C ASP A 123 7.66 2.07 -19.74
N ILE A 124 6.45 1.53 -19.63
CA ILE A 124 5.64 1.68 -18.40
C ILE A 124 6.31 0.96 -17.23
N LEU A 125 6.79 -0.26 -17.46
CA LEU A 125 7.47 -1.05 -16.44
C LEU A 125 8.76 -0.37 -15.98
N SER A 126 9.58 0.13 -16.90
CA SER A 126 10.82 0.85 -16.57
C SER A 126 10.55 2.13 -15.79
N LYS A 127 9.51 2.90 -16.15
CA LYS A 127 9.08 4.07 -15.37
C LYS A 127 8.62 3.70 -13.97
N ASN A 128 7.82 2.66 -13.82
CA ASN A 128 7.33 2.21 -12.52
C ASN A 128 8.47 1.70 -11.62
N ILE A 129 9.42 0.94 -12.19
CA ILE A 129 10.62 0.47 -11.48
C ILE A 129 11.48 1.67 -11.08
N ALA A 130 11.74 2.62 -11.99
CA ALA A 130 12.52 3.81 -11.69
C ALA A 130 11.88 4.61 -10.55
N GLN A 131 10.57 4.81 -10.60
CA GLN A 131 9.82 5.50 -9.56
C GLN A 131 9.93 4.77 -8.21
N ALA A 132 9.66 3.46 -8.18
CA ALA A 132 9.78 2.65 -6.98
C ALA A 132 11.20 2.72 -6.38
N VAL A 133 12.25 2.58 -7.21
CA VAL A 133 13.64 2.71 -6.77
C VAL A 133 13.93 4.08 -6.17
N THR A 134 13.41 5.16 -6.78
CA THR A 134 13.60 6.51 -6.24
C THR A 134 12.89 6.72 -4.91
N ASP A 135 11.70 6.16 -4.74
CA ASP A 135 10.92 6.31 -3.51
C ASP A 135 11.54 5.49 -2.38
N THR A 136 11.91 4.23 -2.63
CA THR A 136 12.64 3.40 -1.66
C THR A 136 13.99 4.02 -1.28
N ARG A 137 14.70 4.62 -2.25
CA ARG A 137 15.96 5.34 -1.95
C ARG A 137 15.73 6.52 -1.02
N LYS A 138 14.66 7.30 -1.22
CA LYS A 138 14.33 8.43 -0.34
C LYS A 138 14.01 7.94 1.07
N GLU A 139 13.23 6.86 1.20
CA GLU A 139 12.90 6.25 2.49
C GLU A 139 14.16 5.76 3.22
N TYR A 140 15.08 5.08 2.52
CA TYR A 140 16.35 4.69 3.12
C TYR A 140 17.19 5.90 3.53
N GLU A 141 17.22 6.96 2.72
CA GLU A 141 17.97 8.18 3.05
C GLU A 141 17.41 8.89 4.28
N THR A 142 16.08 8.92 4.45
CA THR A 142 15.45 9.45 5.67
C THR A 142 15.78 8.60 6.88
N VAL A 143 15.68 7.27 6.78
CA VAL A 143 16.01 6.36 7.89
C VAL A 143 17.48 6.48 8.28
N VAL A 144 18.39 6.59 7.29
CA VAL A 144 19.82 6.77 7.56
C VAL A 144 20.08 8.10 8.27
N LYS A 145 19.38 9.19 7.91
CA LYS A 145 19.50 10.48 8.61
C LYS A 145 19.01 10.40 10.04
N GLU A 146 17.84 9.80 10.27
CA GLU A 146 17.29 9.59 11.62
C GLU A 146 18.23 8.76 12.49
N LEU A 147 18.82 7.69 11.92
CA LEU A 147 19.76 6.84 12.63
C LEU A 147 21.04 7.61 13.00
N HIS A 148 21.57 8.44 12.10
CA HIS A 148 22.74 9.27 12.39
C HIS A 148 22.46 10.29 13.49
N GLU A 149 21.28 10.90 13.49
CA GLU A 149 20.87 11.82 14.55
C GLU A 149 20.71 11.11 15.90
N ALA A 150 20.11 9.92 15.92
CA ALA A 150 19.99 9.11 17.12
C ALA A 150 21.36 8.70 17.69
N VAL A 151 22.31 8.30 16.84
CA VAL A 151 23.69 8.00 17.25
C VAL A 151 24.37 9.24 17.85
N HIS A 152 24.24 10.40 17.21
CA HIS A 152 24.82 11.64 17.71
C HIS A 152 24.27 12.01 19.11
N ILE A 153 22.96 11.86 19.32
CA ILE A 153 22.34 12.09 20.64
C ILE A 153 22.88 11.12 21.70
N LEU A 154 23.06 9.84 21.35
CA LEU A 154 23.60 8.83 22.26
C LEU A 154 25.06 9.13 22.61
N GLU A 155 25.89 9.50 21.64
CA GLU A 155 27.28 9.88 21.88
C GLU A 155 27.41 11.09 22.81
N GLN A 156 26.53 12.10 22.64
CA GLN A 156 26.48 13.26 23.53
C GLN A 156 26.11 12.84 24.97
N LYS A 157 25.09 12.00 25.13
CA LYS A 157 24.68 11.49 26.45
C LYS A 157 25.76 10.64 27.11
N ASP A 158 26.48 9.84 26.34
CA ASP A 158 27.61 9.06 26.86
C ASP A 158 28.77 9.95 27.32
N ALA A 159 29.04 11.04 26.61
CA ALA A 159 30.03 12.04 27.03
C ALA A 159 29.60 12.74 28.34
N GLU A 160 28.33 13.15 28.45
CA GLU A 160 27.75 13.73 29.67
C GLU A 160 27.82 12.76 30.84
N ASN A 161 27.41 11.50 30.64
CA ASN A 161 27.47 10.45 31.64
C ASN A 161 28.90 10.19 32.10
N LYS A 162 29.88 10.14 31.19
CA LYS A 162 31.30 10.02 31.55
C LYS A 162 31.76 11.18 32.43
N ASN A 163 31.40 12.42 32.10
CA ASN A 163 31.75 13.59 32.91
C ASN A 163 31.12 13.52 34.31
N ILE A 164 29.84 13.13 34.41
CA ILE A 164 29.16 12.94 35.70
C ILE A 164 29.88 11.86 36.52
N ILE A 165 30.18 10.70 35.93
CA ILE A 165 30.87 9.60 36.59
C ILE A 165 32.24 10.04 37.11
N THR A 166 33.02 10.78 36.32
CA THR A 166 34.32 11.31 36.76
C THR A 166 34.17 12.26 37.94
N SER A 167 33.20 13.19 37.87
CA SER A 167 32.93 14.14 38.96
C SER A 167 32.46 13.46 40.25
N LEU A 168 31.70 12.36 40.14
CA LEU A 168 31.26 11.58 41.29
C LEU A 168 32.42 10.81 41.90
N HIS A 169 33.31 10.21 41.09
CA HIS A 169 34.52 9.56 41.59
C HIS A 169 35.45 10.53 42.33
N GLU A 170 35.62 11.75 41.82
CA GLU A 170 36.41 12.79 42.50
C GLU A 170 35.80 13.17 43.85
N LYS A 171 34.47 13.37 43.93
CA LYS A 171 33.77 13.65 45.20
C LYS A 171 33.86 12.49 46.18
N LEU A 172 33.77 11.26 45.69
CA LEU A 172 33.85 10.06 46.53
C LEU A 172 35.26 9.93 47.13
N ASN A 173 36.30 10.11 46.31
CA ASN A 173 37.69 10.12 46.76
C ASN A 173 37.96 11.25 47.76
N ALA A 174 37.42 12.46 47.55
CA ALA A 174 37.54 13.57 48.50
C ALA A 174 36.90 13.24 49.86
N SER A 175 35.72 12.61 49.86
CA SER A 175 35.02 12.20 51.08
C SER A 175 35.70 11.03 51.82
N GLU A 176 36.41 10.16 51.10
CA GLU A 176 37.23 9.09 51.69
C GLU A 176 38.52 9.62 52.34
N THR A 177 39.14 10.65 51.75
CA THR A 177 40.26 11.35 52.38
C THR A 177 39.84 12.12 53.63
N GLU A 178 38.63 12.66 53.69
CA GLU A 178 38.10 13.32 54.91
C GLU A 178 37.74 12.33 56.03
N LYS A 179 37.28 11.11 55.68
CA LYS A 179 36.99 10.05 56.67
C LYS A 179 38.25 9.40 57.26
N LYS A 180 39.39 9.43 56.56
CA LYS A 180 40.67 8.91 57.10
C LYS A 180 41.35 9.83 58.11
N SER A 181 40.88 11.07 58.28
CA SER A 181 41.43 12.05 59.24
C SER A 181 40.83 11.94 60.64
N ASN A 182 39.75 11.17 60.84
CA ASN A 182 39.05 11.06 62.12
C ASN A 182 38.72 9.59 62.47
N SER A 183 39.74 8.76 62.69
CA SER A 183 39.62 7.59 63.58
C SER A 183 40.98 7.02 63.95
N ASN A 184 41.52 7.48 65.07
CA ASN A 184 42.51 6.74 65.86
C ASN A 184 41.80 6.20 67.10
N ASN A 185 41.65 4.88 67.21
CA ASN A 185 41.84 4.09 68.44
C ASN A 185 41.40 2.62 68.29
N GLY A 186 42.28 1.69 68.72
CA GLY A 186 41.89 0.55 69.58
C GLY A 186 41.73 -0.86 68.98
N LEU A 187 42.83 -1.62 68.90
CA LEU A 187 43.09 -2.93 69.55
C LEU A 187 42.01 -4.07 69.69
N ILE A 188 42.33 -5.23 69.07
CA ILE A 188 42.14 -6.70 69.41
C ILE A 188 40.74 -7.41 69.24
N PRO A 189 40.63 -8.78 69.23
CA PRO A 189 40.63 -9.71 68.07
C PRO A 189 39.36 -10.59 67.88
N ASN A 190 39.34 -11.36 66.78
CA ASN A 190 38.64 -12.64 66.50
C ASN A 190 37.17 -12.83 66.93
N ASN A 191 36.28 -13.05 65.94
CA ASN A 191 35.55 -14.32 65.79
C ASN A 191 34.69 -14.35 64.52
N GLY A 192 34.85 -15.41 63.73
CA GLY A 192 33.74 -16.22 63.23
C GLY A 192 32.92 -15.70 62.04
N LEU A 193 32.85 -16.60 61.05
CA LEU A 193 31.72 -16.86 60.14
C LEU A 193 31.86 -16.29 58.72
N THR A 194 32.05 -17.27 57.83
CA THR A 194 31.93 -17.28 56.37
C THR A 194 30.79 -16.41 55.81
N PRO A 195 30.97 -15.88 54.59
CA PRO A 195 29.88 -15.84 53.61
C PRO A 195 30.23 -16.72 52.41
N ASN A 196 29.46 -17.80 52.32
CA ASN A 196 29.03 -18.50 51.12
C ASN A 196 29.61 -18.02 49.79
N SER A 197 30.34 -18.93 49.12
CA SER A 197 30.47 -18.96 47.67
C SER A 197 29.07 -19.00 47.04
N GLY A 198 28.56 -17.83 46.67
CA GLY A 198 27.48 -17.70 45.70
C GLY A 198 28.05 -18.03 44.32
N LEU A 199 27.97 -19.31 43.96
CA LEU A 199 28.09 -19.78 42.59
C LEU A 199 27.20 -18.92 41.69
N ILE A 200 27.82 -18.12 40.83
CA ILE A 200 27.16 -17.49 39.70
C ILE A 200 26.66 -18.65 38.82
N PRO A 201 25.34 -18.86 38.64
CA PRO A 201 24.87 -19.83 37.68
C PRO A 201 25.24 -19.29 36.30
N ASN A 202 26.05 -20.07 35.60
CA ASN A 202 26.37 -19.95 34.19
C ASN A 202 25.05 -19.73 33.41
N MET A 203 24.72 -18.49 33.06
CA MET A 203 23.58 -18.21 32.19
C MET A 203 23.92 -18.78 30.81
N PRO A 204 23.16 -19.76 30.29
CA PRO A 204 23.29 -20.12 28.89
C PRO A 204 22.94 -18.89 28.06
N PHE A 205 23.78 -18.59 27.07
CA PHE A 205 23.44 -17.70 25.98
C PHE A 205 22.05 -18.11 25.44
N TYR A 206 21.01 -17.37 25.81
CA TYR A 206 19.73 -17.46 25.13
C TYR A 206 19.95 -16.91 23.73
N ALA A 207 20.12 -17.81 22.76
CA ALA A 207 19.71 -17.49 21.41
C ALA A 207 18.26 -16.99 21.50
N PRO A 208 17.90 -15.87 20.84
CA PRO A 208 16.51 -15.40 20.87
C PRO A 208 15.60 -16.56 20.43
N PRO A 209 14.45 -16.74 21.09
CA PRO A 209 13.55 -17.85 20.77
C PRO A 209 13.22 -17.78 19.29
N GLN A 210 13.63 -18.79 18.53
CA GLN A 210 13.09 -19.01 17.19
C GLN A 210 11.59 -19.16 17.40
N ILE A 211 10.82 -18.13 17.07
CA ILE A 211 9.36 -18.17 17.12
C ILE A 211 8.98 -19.32 16.21
N ALA A 212 8.54 -20.44 16.79
CA ALA A 212 8.08 -21.59 16.03
C ALA A 212 6.85 -21.13 15.25
N VAL A 213 7.01 -20.94 13.95
CA VAL A 213 5.93 -20.55 13.05
C VAL A 213 5.24 -21.82 12.61
N SER A 214 4.01 -22.02 13.08
CA SER A 214 3.12 -23.06 12.56
C SER A 214 2.02 -22.39 11.73
N VAL A 215 1.97 -22.73 10.45
CA VAL A 215 0.89 -22.35 9.54
C VAL A 215 0.21 -23.63 9.07
N ARG A 216 -1.11 -23.69 9.19
CA ARG A 216 -1.91 -24.83 8.74
C ARG A 216 -2.76 -24.43 7.56
N ARG A 217 -2.85 -25.29 6.56
CA ARG A 217 -3.82 -25.17 5.47
C ARG A 217 -5.07 -25.91 5.88
N ASP A 218 -6.16 -25.17 6.14
CA ASP A 218 -7.44 -25.74 6.60
C ASP A 218 -8.41 -26.02 5.45
N GLY A 219 -8.12 -25.50 4.26
CA GLY A 219 -8.98 -25.61 3.10
C GLY A 219 -8.23 -25.35 1.79
N PRO A 220 -8.93 -25.46 0.64
CA PRO A 220 -8.30 -25.30 -0.67
C PRO A 220 -7.60 -23.96 -0.82
N ASP A 221 -8.21 -22.90 -0.30
CA ASP A 221 -7.71 -21.53 -0.41
C ASP A 221 -7.53 -20.84 0.97
N SER A 222 -7.49 -21.59 2.06
CA SER A 222 -7.47 -21.02 3.41
C SER A 222 -6.30 -21.55 4.23
N ILE A 223 -5.55 -20.61 4.83
CA ILE A 223 -4.46 -20.89 5.76
C ILE A 223 -4.75 -20.23 7.11
N SER A 224 -4.35 -20.87 8.20
CA SER A 224 -4.50 -20.38 9.56
C SER A 224 -3.19 -20.46 10.33
N SER A 225 -3.01 -19.54 11.27
CA SER A 225 -1.87 -19.52 12.17
C SER A 225 -2.20 -18.68 13.40
N GLU A 226 -1.74 -19.08 14.57
CA GLU A 226 -1.87 -18.28 15.80
C GLU A 226 -1.19 -16.91 15.69
N LEU A 227 -0.23 -16.78 14.77
CA LEU A 227 0.48 -15.53 14.50
C LEU A 227 -0.32 -14.57 13.60
N PHE A 228 -1.46 -15.00 13.04
CA PHE A 228 -2.34 -14.17 12.23
C PHE A 228 -3.27 -13.28 13.08
N ASN A 229 -2.69 -12.44 13.93
CA ASN A 229 -3.36 -11.59 14.91
C ASN A 229 -3.76 -10.17 14.44
N LYS A 230 -3.46 -9.80 13.19
CA LYS A 230 -3.87 -8.51 12.59
C LYS A 230 -5.13 -8.69 11.74
N SER A 231 -5.84 -7.59 11.49
CA SER A 231 -7.04 -7.60 10.63
C SER A 231 -6.69 -7.81 9.16
N ARG A 232 -5.51 -7.36 8.73
CA ARG A 232 -5.06 -7.38 7.34
C ARG A 232 -3.58 -7.74 7.22
N TYR A 233 -3.24 -8.33 6.08
CA TYR A 233 -1.90 -8.79 5.74
C TYR A 233 -1.59 -8.45 4.28
N PHE A 234 -0.34 -8.08 4.01
CA PHE A 234 0.21 -8.13 2.67
C PHE A 234 0.70 -9.54 2.38
N VAL A 235 0.15 -10.13 1.32
CA VAL A 235 0.53 -11.45 0.85
C VAL A 235 1.15 -11.31 -0.53
N HIS A 236 2.41 -11.73 -0.63
CA HIS A 236 3.18 -11.74 -1.87
C HIS A 236 3.55 -13.17 -2.24
N LEU A 237 3.43 -13.49 -3.52
CA LEU A 237 3.92 -14.73 -4.09
C LEU A 237 5.27 -14.46 -4.76
N SER A 238 6.24 -15.35 -4.55
CA SER A 238 7.53 -15.29 -5.24
C SER A 238 7.36 -15.46 -6.76
N ALA A 239 8.31 -14.95 -7.54
CA ALA A 239 8.25 -15.01 -9.00
C ALA A 239 8.21 -16.45 -9.55
N ASP A 240 8.79 -17.41 -8.82
CA ASP A 240 8.78 -18.84 -9.12
C ASP A 240 7.56 -19.59 -8.53
N GLN A 241 6.67 -18.88 -7.83
CA GLN A 241 5.42 -19.39 -7.25
C GLN A 241 5.60 -20.48 -6.18
N ARG A 242 6.78 -20.55 -5.55
CA ARG A 242 7.09 -21.57 -4.52
C ARG A 242 6.98 -21.06 -3.08
N ILE A 243 7.00 -19.74 -2.89
CA ILE A 243 7.05 -19.12 -1.58
C ILE A 243 5.97 -18.06 -1.48
N ILE A 244 5.19 -18.11 -0.41
CA ILE A 244 4.25 -17.07 -0.02
C ILE A 244 4.86 -16.30 1.15
N ALA A 245 4.98 -14.99 1.02
CA ALA A 245 5.36 -14.11 2.12
C ALA A 245 4.11 -13.39 2.66
N VAL A 246 3.84 -13.57 3.95
CA VAL A 246 2.70 -13.00 4.68
C VAL A 246 3.23 -11.99 5.69
N LYS A 247 2.94 -10.70 5.46
CA LYS A 247 3.41 -9.59 6.29
C LYS A 247 2.24 -8.87 6.95
N PRO A 248 2.24 -8.65 8.28
CA PRO A 248 1.19 -7.88 8.94
C PRO A 248 1.17 -6.43 8.43
N HIS A 249 -0.01 -5.94 8.02
CA HIS A 249 -0.16 -4.57 7.54
C HIS A 249 -1.61 -4.09 7.63
N ASP A 250 -1.84 -2.87 8.13
CA ASP A 250 -3.19 -2.34 8.36
C ASP A 250 -3.98 -2.12 7.06
N GLU A 251 -3.29 -1.88 5.94
CA GLU A 251 -3.87 -1.76 4.59
C GLU A 251 -3.60 -2.99 3.69
N GLY A 252 -3.30 -4.14 4.30
CA GLY A 252 -2.97 -5.36 3.57
C GLY A 252 -4.02 -5.79 2.52
N ASN A 253 -3.54 -6.42 1.45
CA ASN A 253 -4.37 -6.91 0.33
C ASN A 253 -5.25 -8.12 0.69
N VAL A 254 -4.99 -8.79 1.82
CA VAL A 254 -5.80 -9.90 2.30
C VAL A 254 -6.31 -9.63 3.71
N VAL A 255 -7.57 -10.00 3.95
CA VAL A 255 -8.23 -9.89 5.26
C VAL A 255 -8.00 -11.18 6.04
N CYS A 256 -7.66 -11.04 7.32
CA CYS A 256 -7.64 -12.14 8.27
C CYS A 256 -8.91 -12.10 9.14
N MET A 257 -9.56 -13.25 9.29
CA MET A 257 -10.67 -13.44 10.20
C MET A 257 -10.44 -14.71 10.99
N ASN A 258 -10.56 -14.64 12.32
CA ASN A 258 -10.35 -15.79 13.22
C ASN A 258 -9.00 -16.50 12.96
N ASN A 259 -7.90 -15.74 12.91
CA ASN A 259 -6.56 -16.25 12.65
C ASN A 259 -6.43 -17.03 11.32
N THR A 260 -7.35 -16.79 10.38
CA THR A 260 -7.44 -17.46 9.09
C THR A 260 -7.44 -16.44 7.96
N ILE A 261 -6.62 -16.68 6.96
CA ILE A 261 -6.44 -15.85 5.76
C ILE A 261 -6.92 -16.67 4.56
N VAL A 262 -7.72 -16.04 3.70
CA VAL A 262 -8.21 -16.65 2.46
C VAL A 262 -7.40 -16.12 1.27
N LEU A 263 -6.68 -17.03 0.61
CA LEU A 263 -5.80 -16.78 -0.54
C LEU A 263 -6.44 -17.39 -1.79
N ALA A 264 -7.25 -16.60 -2.50
CA ALA A 264 -7.89 -17.04 -3.73
C ALA A 264 -6.85 -17.55 -4.74
N GLY A 265 -6.99 -18.81 -5.18
CA GLY A 265 -6.08 -19.44 -6.13
C GLY A 265 -4.90 -20.20 -5.51
N LEU A 266 -4.80 -20.31 -4.18
CA LEU A 266 -3.80 -21.17 -3.53
C LEU A 266 -3.94 -22.64 -3.95
N SER A 267 -5.17 -23.11 -4.17
CA SER A 267 -5.49 -24.43 -4.72
C SER A 267 -4.94 -24.68 -6.12
N LEU A 268 -4.71 -23.63 -6.91
CA LEU A 268 -4.10 -23.71 -8.24
C LEU A 268 -2.57 -23.80 -8.17
N LEU A 269 -1.96 -23.23 -7.12
CA LEU A 269 -0.51 -23.18 -6.93
C LEU A 269 0.03 -24.44 -6.24
N SER A 270 -0.70 -24.94 -5.24
CA SER A 270 -0.35 -26.14 -4.48
C SER A 270 -1.60 -26.98 -4.30
N SER A 271 -1.57 -28.23 -4.76
CA SER A 271 -2.73 -29.12 -4.75
C SER A 271 -3.20 -29.39 -3.31
N TYR A 272 -4.50 -29.28 -3.08
CA TYR A 272 -5.09 -29.54 -1.76
C TYR A 272 -5.53 -31.00 -1.64
N SER A 273 -4.89 -31.75 -0.75
CA SER A 273 -5.21 -33.15 -0.43
C SER A 273 -5.93 -33.32 0.92
N GLY A 274 -6.10 -32.25 1.67
CA GLY A 274 -6.71 -32.22 3.00
C GLY A 274 -6.00 -31.24 3.93
N PRO A 275 -6.50 -31.08 5.17
CA PRO A 275 -5.87 -30.21 6.13
C PRO A 275 -4.44 -30.67 6.46
N GLN A 276 -3.46 -29.77 6.32
CA GLN A 276 -2.05 -30.11 6.55
C GLN A 276 -1.27 -28.93 7.10
N GLU A 277 -0.22 -29.22 7.86
CA GLU A 277 0.75 -28.22 8.28
C GLU A 277 1.65 -27.84 7.09
N MET A 278 1.87 -26.54 6.93
CA MET A 278 2.72 -26.00 5.88
C MET A 278 4.10 -25.73 6.45
N VAL A 279 5.13 -25.94 5.63
CA VAL A 279 6.50 -25.57 6.02
C VAL A 279 6.56 -24.05 6.03
N SER A 280 6.87 -23.47 7.19
CA SER A 280 6.90 -22.02 7.36
C SER A 280 8.01 -21.55 8.28
N GLU A 281 8.55 -20.37 8.00
CA GLU A 281 9.57 -19.72 8.83
C GLU A 281 9.29 -18.22 8.99
N TYR A 282 9.75 -17.65 10.11
CA TYR A 282 9.70 -16.20 10.30
C TYR A 282 10.96 -15.56 9.75
N ASN A 283 10.81 -14.61 8.84
CA ASN A 283 11.93 -13.87 8.28
C ASN A 283 11.93 -12.42 8.80
N HIS A 284 12.91 -12.10 9.64
CA HIS A 284 13.06 -10.79 10.27
C HIS A 284 13.41 -9.68 9.27
N ILE A 285 14.06 -10.00 8.15
CA ILE A 285 14.42 -9.03 7.10
C ILE A 285 13.16 -8.56 6.37
N PHE A 286 12.25 -9.48 6.05
CA PHE A 286 10.98 -9.16 5.42
C PHE A 286 9.89 -8.71 6.42
N GLY A 287 10.11 -8.95 7.70
CA GLY A 287 9.17 -8.65 8.79
C GLY A 287 7.88 -9.47 8.67
N GLY A 288 7.98 -10.73 8.24
CA GLY A 288 6.82 -11.56 7.93
C GLY A 288 7.12 -13.05 7.93
N ILE A 289 6.06 -13.84 7.71
CA ILE A 289 6.09 -15.29 7.66
C ILE A 289 6.28 -15.73 6.21
N GLN A 290 7.25 -16.58 5.95
CA GLN A 290 7.44 -17.26 4.68
C GLN A 290 6.85 -18.65 4.76
N ILE A 291 6.04 -19.02 3.77
CA ILE A 291 5.35 -20.30 3.67
C ILE A 291 5.78 -20.94 2.35
N TYR A 292 6.27 -22.17 2.41
CA TYR A 292 6.68 -22.94 1.24
C TYR A 292 5.51 -23.80 0.74
N LEU A 293 5.31 -23.78 -0.58
CA LEU A 293 4.18 -24.41 -1.28
C LEU A 293 4.43 -25.81 -1.80
#